data_AF-A0A6G3XWG4-F1
#
_entry.id   AF-A0A6G3XWG4-F1
#
_cell.length_a   1.000
_cell.length_b   1.000
_cell.length_c   1.000
_cell.angle_alpha   90.00
_cell.angle_beta   90.00
_cell.angle_gamma   90.00
#
_symmetry.space_group_name_H-M   'P 1'
#
loop_
_entity.id
_entity.type
_entity.pdbx_description
1 polymer ?
#
loop_
_entity_poly.entity_id
_entity_poly.type
_entity_poly.pdbx_seq_one_letter_code
_entity_poly.pdbx_strand_id
1 'polypeptide(L)' 'RSREMVERIAGTTFPSSFTDEDVLLVGTGRRAPTDAERRELGELAAVLPLVLG' A
#
# COMPACT_ATOMS: atom_id res chain seq x y z
N ARG A 1 -1.11 4.67 -13.18
CA ARG A 1 -2.59 4.56 -13.04
C ARG A 1 -3.00 3.51 -12.00
N SER A 2 -2.39 2.33 -11.97
CA SER A 2 -2.74 1.30 -10.99
C SER A 2 -2.53 1.76 -9.53
N ARG A 3 -1.42 2.46 -9.24
CA ARG A 3 -1.17 3.12 -7.94
C ARG A 3 -2.33 4.02 -7.52
N GLU A 4 -2.68 4.98 -8.37
CA GLU A 4 -3.75 5.95 -8.11
C GLU A 4 -5.10 5.28 -7.81
N MET A 5 -5.39 4.14 -8.46
CA MET A 5 -6.58 3.37 -8.18
C MET A 5 -6.53 2.70 -6.80
N VAL A 6 -5.39 2.14 -6.40
CA VAL A 6 -5.18 1.55 -5.08
C VAL A 6 -5.27 2.61 -3.99
N GLU A 7 -4.62 3.77 -4.18
CA GLU A 7 -4.67 4.91 -3.25
C GLU A 7 -6.10 5.43 -3.08
N ARG A 8 -6.87 5.50 -4.16
CA ARG A 8 -8.28 5.88 -4.10
C ARG A 8 -9.13 4.85 -3.35
N ILE A 9 -8.81 3.56 -3.42
CA ILE A 9 -9.50 2.51 -2.64
C ILE A 9 -9.07 2.56 -1.17
N ALA A 10 -7.78 2.79 -0.90
CA ALA A 10 -7.25 2.99 0.45
C ALA A 10 -7.80 4.26 1.13
N GLY A 11 -8.29 5.22 0.34
CA GLY A 11 -8.69 6.54 0.81
C GLY A 11 -7.52 7.44 1.20
N THR A 12 -6.28 7.01 0.91
CA THR A 12 -5.04 7.74 1.22
C THR A 12 -3.95 7.39 0.22
N THR A 13 -3.00 8.30 0.04
CA THR A 13 -1.80 8.07 -0.78
C THR A 13 -0.79 7.20 -0.04
N PHE A 14 -0.06 6.36 -0.77
CA PHE A 14 1.10 5.66 -0.22
C PHE A 14 2.29 6.62 -0.12
N PRO A 15 3.25 6.38 0.80
CA PRO A 15 4.47 7.17 0.89
C PRO A 15 5.20 7.25 -0.47
N SER A 16 5.86 8.38 -0.75
CA SER A 16 6.59 8.58 -2.02
C SER A 16 7.81 7.66 -2.18
N SER A 17 8.28 7.05 -1.08
CA SER A 17 9.31 6.02 -1.05
C SER A 17 8.87 4.71 -1.70
N PHE A 18 7.56 4.43 -1.77
CA PHE A 18 7.02 3.25 -2.42
C PHE A 18 6.98 3.45 -3.93
N THR A 19 7.58 2.50 -4.65
CA THR A 19 7.40 2.40 -6.09
C THR A 19 5.95 2.00 -6.41
N ASP A 20 5.49 2.26 -7.63
CA ASP A 20 4.18 1.81 -8.09
C ASP A 20 4.00 0.29 -7.95
N GLU A 21 5.09 -0.47 -8.09
CA GLU A 21 5.11 -1.91 -7.88
C GLU A 21 4.95 -2.27 -6.39
N ASP A 22 5.67 -1.60 -5.49
CA ASP A 22 5.53 -1.82 -4.05
C ASP A 22 4.11 -1.53 -3.57
N VAL A 23 3.50 -0.43 -4.06
CA VAL A 23 2.10 -0.12 -3.76
C VAL A 23 1.18 -1.26 -4.17
N LEU A 24 1.40 -1.87 -5.33
CA LEU A 24 0.57 -2.98 -5.79
C LEU A 24 0.82 -4.25 -4.98
N LEU A 25 2.08 -4.59 -4.69
CA LEU A 25 2.42 -5.82 -3.99
C LEU A 25 2.05 -5.77 -2.51
N VAL A 26 2.43 -4.70 -1.82
CA VAL A 26 2.13 -4.49 -0.39
C VAL A 26 0.67 -4.13 -0.20
N GLY A 27 0.15 -3.21 -1.03
CA GLY A 27 -1.22 -2.73 -0.92
C GLY A 27 -2.26 -3.83 -1.15
N THR A 28 -1.94 -4.87 -1.94
CA THR A 28 -2.85 -6.01 -2.19
C THR A 28 -2.44 -7.30 -1.46
N GLY A 29 -1.41 -7.27 -0.61
CA GLY A 29 -1.00 -8.41 0.22
C GLY A 29 -0.24 -9.52 -0.50
N ARG A 30 0.21 -9.28 -1.74
CA ARG A 30 1.08 -10.20 -2.50
C ARG A 30 2.51 -10.23 -1.94
N ARG A 31 2.89 -9.20 -1.18
CA ARG A 31 4.14 -9.10 -0.42
C ARG A 31 3.87 -8.50 0.95
N ALA A 32 4.51 -9.02 1.99
CA ALA A 32 4.49 -8.39 3.31
C ALA A 32 5.40 -7.13 3.31
N PRO A 33 4.98 -6.01 3.93
CA PRO A 33 5.84 -4.87 4.11
C PRO A 33 6.97 -5.18 5.09
N THR A 34 8.16 -4.67 4.81
CA THR A 34 9.32 -4.65 5.73
C THR A 34 9.02 -3.79 6.95
N ASP A 35 9.84 -3.89 8.00
CA ASP A 35 9.67 -3.06 9.21
C ASP A 35 9.84 -1.56 8.92
N ALA A 36 10.66 -1.19 7.94
CA ALA A 36 10.82 0.20 7.49
C ALA A 36 9.55 0.70 6.82
N GLU A 37 9.05 -0.06 5.86
CA GLU A 37 7.82 0.21 5.15
C GLU A 37 6.61 0.25 6.10
N ARG A 38 6.51 -0.67 7.07
CA ARG A 38 5.43 -0.65 8.09
C ARG A 38 5.44 0.65 8.90
N ARG A 39 6.63 1.13 9.29
CA ARG A 39 6.76 2.40 10.01
C ARG A 39 6.35 3.59 9.15
N GLU A 40 6.68 3.57 7.86
CA GLU A 40 6.29 4.64 6.92
C GLU A 40 4.80 4.61 6.58
N LEU A 41 4.19 3.43 6.49
CA LEU A 41 2.76 3.26 6.25
C LEU A 41 1.92 3.76 7.44
N GLY A 42 2.39 3.60 8.67
CA GLY A 42 1.67 4.03 9.87
C GLY A 42 0.27 3.41 9.92
N GLU A 43 -0.75 4.26 10.08
CA GLU A 43 -2.17 3.85 10.10
C GLU A 43 -2.61 3.11 8.83
N LEU A 44 -1.99 3.39 7.67
CA LEU A 44 -2.29 2.69 6.43
C LEU A 44 -2.02 1.19 6.58
N ALA A 45 -1.02 0.79 7.36
CA ALA A 45 -0.71 -0.62 7.58
C ALA A 45 -1.85 -1.39 8.29
N ALA A 46 -2.78 -0.71 8.97
CA ALA A 46 -3.92 -1.32 9.64
C ALA A 46 -5.07 -1.70 8.68
N VAL A 47 -5.14 -1.08 7.50
CA VAL A 47 -6.18 -1.33 6.49
C VAL A 47 -5.68 -2.16 5.31
N LEU A 48 -4.40 -2.53 5.30
CA LEU A 48 -3.81 -3.44 4.31
C LEU A 48 -3.87 -4.90 4.80
N PRO A 49 -3.96 -5.88 3.89
CA PRO A 49 -4.06 -5.71 2.44
C PRO A 49 -5.47 -5.40 1.94
N LEU A 50 -5.56 -4.62 0.87
CA LEU A 50 -6.81 -4.33 0.16
C LEU A 50 -7.20 -5.55 -0.68
N VAL A 51 -8.33 -6.17 -0.34
CA VAL A 51 -8.91 -7.27 -1.12
C VAL A 51 -9.72 -6.68 -2.27
N LEU A 52 -9.20 -6.82 -3.49
CA LEU A 52 -9.93 -6.52 -4.72
C LEU A 52 -10.71 -7.79 -5.08
N GLY A 53 -12.03 -7.77 -4.86
CA GLY A 53 -12.93 -8.89 -5.16
C GLY A 53 -12.97 -9.29 -6.63
#